data_AF-X1AYE3-F1
#
_entry.id   AF-X1AYE3-F1
#
_cell.length_a   1.000
_cell.length_b   1.000
_cell.length_c   1.000
_cell.angle_alpha   90.00
_cell.angle_beta   90.00
_cell.angle_gamma   90.00
#
_symmetry.space_group_name_H-M   'P 1'
#
loop_
_entity.id
_entity.type
_entity.pdbx_description
1 polymer ?
#
loop_
_entity_poly.entity_id
_entity_poly.type
_entity_poly.pdbx_seq_one_letter_code
_entity_poly.pdbx_strand_id
1 'polypeptide(L)'
;GATCDERTTQPDTLVLCPLKFHEAMKTWVDYRSRQGHTVSVLAPAPSSLGIKKQIRATADLGALKHVLIVGDSGDHRSAPDELVTTDYVAAKINVRFGSEPEIATDNTYADLNNDGIPDLTIGRLPADSVEEVRRFTKRIIDYESSPSDCNWKRRVNIVAGVGGFGQVIDGLIEQTTKQIITDLIPGGYETTMTYGSWNSPYCPDPRRFSESVIQRFNEGCMFWVYIGHGSRHQLDRVYMPDQSHMILDNETASNMNCRCGNPIAIFLSCYTGATDDPKDCLAETMYRQENGPIAAICGTRITMPYA
;
A
#
# COMPACT_ATOMS: atom_id res chain seq x y z
N GLY A 1 -39.51 33.15 15.07
CA GLY A 1 -38.21 32.54 15.41
C GLY A 1 -38.23 31.12 14.91
N ALA A 2 -37.54 30.86 13.81
CA ALA A 2 -37.27 29.50 13.37
C ALA A 2 -35.81 29.24 13.74
N THR A 3 -35.59 28.42 14.76
CA THR A 3 -34.29 27.85 15.05
C THR A 3 -33.96 26.90 13.90
N CYS A 4 -33.06 27.32 13.01
CA CYS A 4 -32.36 26.39 12.14
C CYS A 4 -31.67 25.39 13.05
N ASP A 5 -32.14 24.16 12.98
CA ASP A 5 -31.53 22.97 13.58
C ASP A 5 -30.17 22.80 12.88
N GLU A 6 -29.10 23.37 13.47
CA GLU A 6 -27.73 23.02 13.12
C GLU A 6 -27.54 21.55 13.49
N ARG A 7 -28.00 20.66 12.61
CA ARG A 7 -27.53 19.28 12.62
C ARG A 7 -26.04 19.36 12.36
N THR A 8 -25.25 19.26 13.42
CA THR A 8 -23.83 18.95 13.34
C THR A 8 -23.73 17.67 12.51
N THR A 9 -23.36 17.83 11.24
CA THR A 9 -23.20 16.70 10.33
C THR A 9 -22.14 15.78 10.91
N GLN A 10 -22.53 14.55 11.19
CA GLN A 10 -21.64 13.54 11.77
C GLN A 10 -20.57 13.18 10.72
N PRO A 11 -19.31 13.02 11.13
CA PRO A 11 -18.24 12.71 10.17
C PRO A 11 -18.37 11.30 9.62
N ASP A 12 -18.31 11.15 8.30
CA ASP A 12 -18.16 9.85 7.63
C ASP A 12 -16.68 9.44 7.49
N THR A 13 -15.77 10.39 7.65
CA THR A 13 -14.33 10.18 7.52
C THR A 13 -13.60 10.79 8.71
N LEU A 14 -12.76 9.99 9.38
CA LEU A 14 -11.87 10.43 10.43
C LEU A 14 -10.42 10.40 9.93
N VAL A 15 -9.71 11.52 10.07
CA VAL A 15 -8.28 11.63 9.81
C VAL A 15 -7.54 11.78 11.14
N LEU A 16 -6.70 10.81 11.46
CA LEU A 16 -5.79 10.87 12.60
C LEU A 16 -4.44 11.40 12.12
N CYS A 17 -4.17 12.68 12.42
CA CYS A 17 -3.08 13.44 11.82
C CYS A 17 -2.35 14.27 12.90
N PRO A 18 -1.03 14.12 13.08
CA PRO A 18 -0.22 15.00 13.91
C PRO A 18 -0.45 16.47 13.57
N LEU A 19 -0.45 17.34 14.60
CA LEU A 19 -0.76 18.77 14.46
C LEU A 19 0.14 19.45 13.41
N LYS A 20 1.42 19.05 13.31
CA LYS A 20 2.38 19.57 12.31
C LYS A 20 1.90 19.43 10.86
N PHE A 21 1.03 18.46 10.57
CA PHE A 21 0.55 18.15 9.23
C PHE A 21 -0.86 18.69 8.93
N HIS A 22 -1.56 19.26 9.93
CA HIS A 22 -2.96 19.73 9.75
C HIS A 22 -3.11 20.72 8.61
N GLU A 23 -2.18 21.69 8.50
CA GLU A 23 -2.21 22.68 7.43
C GLU A 23 -2.04 22.04 6.05
N ALA A 24 -1.12 21.07 5.91
CA ALA A 24 -0.91 20.37 4.66
C ALA A 24 -2.10 19.48 4.25
N MET A 25 -2.86 18.97 5.24
CA MET A 25 -4.05 18.15 4.99
C MET A 25 -5.27 18.96 4.55
N LYS A 26 -5.32 20.28 4.78
CA LYS A 26 -6.49 21.11 4.41
C LYS A 26 -6.90 20.95 2.95
N THR A 27 -5.95 20.96 2.03
CA THR A 27 -6.22 20.79 0.59
C THR A 27 -6.96 19.48 0.29
N TRP A 28 -6.60 18.40 0.97
CA TRP A 28 -7.27 17.10 0.82
C TRP A 28 -8.65 17.10 1.48
N VAL A 29 -8.77 17.69 2.68
CA VAL A 29 -10.04 17.83 3.38
C VAL A 29 -11.05 18.64 2.55
N ASP A 30 -10.63 19.76 1.96
CA ASP A 30 -11.47 20.58 1.09
C ASP A 30 -11.89 19.82 -0.17
N TYR A 31 -10.97 19.04 -0.74
CA TYR A 31 -11.26 18.21 -1.90
C TYR A 31 -12.31 17.14 -1.59
N ARG A 32 -12.18 16.42 -0.47
CA ARG A 32 -13.18 15.44 0.00
C ARG A 32 -14.51 16.09 0.35
N SER A 33 -14.48 17.27 0.97
CA SER A 33 -15.69 18.03 1.30
C SER A 33 -16.49 18.41 0.05
N ARG A 34 -15.81 18.79 -1.04
CA ARG A 34 -16.46 19.04 -2.35
C ARG A 34 -17.06 17.78 -2.98
N GLN A 35 -16.59 16.59 -2.60
CA GLN A 35 -17.16 15.30 -3.01
C GLN A 35 -18.31 14.84 -2.09
N GLY A 36 -18.67 15.64 -1.08
CA GLY A 36 -19.78 15.37 -0.17
C GLY A 36 -19.40 14.64 1.12
N HIS A 37 -18.11 14.47 1.41
CA HIS A 37 -17.65 13.88 2.67
C HIS A 37 -17.64 14.89 3.82
N THR A 38 -18.09 14.47 4.99
CA THR A 38 -17.88 15.18 6.25
C THR A 38 -16.63 14.61 6.93
N VAL A 39 -15.56 15.40 6.96
CA VAL A 39 -14.25 14.96 7.46
C VAL A 39 -13.95 15.57 8.83
N SER A 40 -13.62 14.74 9.80
CA SER A 40 -13.06 15.16 11.10
C SER A 40 -11.56 14.92 11.11
N VAL A 41 -10.77 15.90 11.55
CA VAL A 41 -9.30 15.78 11.69
C VAL A 41 -8.93 15.92 13.15
N LEU A 42 -8.32 14.88 13.73
CA LEU A 42 -7.90 14.84 15.12
C LEU A 42 -6.40 14.51 15.21
N ALA A 43 -5.74 15.03 16.25
CA ALA A 43 -4.41 14.53 16.60
C ALA A 43 -4.50 13.07 17.10
N PRO A 44 -3.62 12.15 16.66
CA PRO A 44 -3.63 10.78 17.12
C PRO A 44 -3.28 10.72 18.60
N ALA A 45 -3.95 9.83 19.34
CA ALA A 45 -3.55 9.50 20.69
C ALA A 45 -2.18 8.79 20.68
N PRO A 46 -1.39 8.91 21.77
CA PRO A 46 -0.01 8.42 21.79
C PRO A 46 0.13 6.90 21.92
N SER A 47 -0.97 6.14 21.87
CA SER A 47 -0.95 4.67 22.04
C SER A 47 -2.02 4.01 21.18
N SER A 48 -1.80 2.74 20.81
CA SER A 48 -2.75 1.97 19.99
C SER A 48 -4.13 1.87 20.66
N LEU A 49 -4.18 1.63 21.98
CA LEU A 49 -5.43 1.64 22.75
C LEU A 49 -6.12 3.01 22.73
N GLY A 50 -5.34 4.10 22.80
CA GLY A 50 -5.87 5.46 22.69
C GLY A 50 -6.48 5.73 21.31
N ILE A 51 -5.78 5.32 20.25
CA ILE A 51 -6.26 5.45 18.86
C ILE A 51 -7.57 4.67 18.67
N LYS A 52 -7.65 3.42 19.14
CA LYS A 52 -8.90 2.62 19.14
C LYS A 52 -10.04 3.34 19.84
N LYS A 53 -9.79 3.96 20.99
CA LYS A 53 -10.80 4.73 21.72
C LYS A 53 -11.26 5.97 20.94
N GLN A 54 -10.35 6.69 20.30
CA GLN A 54 -10.70 7.86 19.46
C GLN A 54 -11.59 7.46 18.28
N ILE A 55 -11.23 6.37 17.59
CA ILE A 55 -12.01 5.88 16.45
C ILE A 55 -13.38 5.42 16.90
N ARG A 56 -13.48 4.63 17.98
CA ARG A 56 -14.77 4.19 18.54
C ARG A 56 -15.66 5.36 18.97
N ALA A 57 -15.10 6.34 19.68
CA ALA A 57 -15.85 7.54 20.07
C ALA A 57 -16.39 8.32 18.87
N THR A 58 -15.67 8.32 17.74
CA THR A 58 -16.13 8.94 16.50
C THR A 58 -17.17 8.06 15.79
N ALA A 59 -16.99 6.74 15.80
CA ALA A 59 -17.93 5.77 15.24
C ALA A 59 -19.28 5.79 15.97
N ASP A 60 -19.29 5.98 17.28
CA ASP A 60 -20.48 6.10 18.13
C ASP A 60 -21.39 7.28 17.73
N LEU A 61 -20.87 8.23 16.96
CA LEU A 61 -21.69 9.30 16.36
C LEU A 61 -22.64 8.73 15.30
N GLY A 62 -22.27 7.64 14.60
CA GLY A 62 -23.18 6.85 13.77
C GLY A 62 -22.97 6.94 12.25
N ALA A 63 -22.05 7.78 11.76
CA ALA A 63 -21.83 7.98 10.32
C ALA A 63 -20.47 7.50 9.79
N LEU A 64 -19.53 7.15 10.66
CA LEU A 64 -18.14 6.87 10.30
C LEU A 64 -18.02 5.64 9.38
N LYS A 65 -17.28 5.79 8.28
CA LYS A 65 -17.00 4.74 7.29
C LYS A 65 -15.51 4.59 7.01
N HIS A 66 -14.76 5.68 7.11
CA HIS A 66 -13.37 5.75 6.66
C HIS A 66 -12.46 6.29 7.75
N VAL A 67 -11.30 5.65 7.93
CA VAL A 67 -10.20 6.14 8.77
C VAL A 67 -8.95 6.33 7.91
N LEU A 68 -8.34 7.51 7.99
CA LEU A 68 -7.05 7.80 7.39
C LEU A 68 -6.05 8.14 8.48
N ILE A 69 -4.96 7.39 8.57
CA ILE A 69 -3.83 7.71 9.43
C ILE A 69 -2.81 8.51 8.63
N VAL A 70 -2.33 9.62 9.16
CA VAL A 70 -1.27 10.43 8.54
C VAL A 70 -0.06 10.42 9.46
N GLY A 71 1.06 9.90 8.98
CA GLY A 71 2.29 9.74 9.74
C GLY A 71 2.86 8.33 9.65
N ASP A 72 4.17 8.24 9.78
CA ASP A 72 4.90 6.98 9.82
C ASP A 72 4.69 6.23 11.15
N SER A 73 4.83 4.91 11.16
CA SER A 73 4.80 4.07 12.37
C SER A 73 6.18 3.61 12.83
N GLY A 74 7.21 3.73 12.00
CA GLY A 74 8.58 3.30 12.30
C GLY A 74 9.61 4.10 11.50
N ASP A 75 10.43 4.89 12.20
CA ASP A 75 11.61 5.52 11.61
C ASP A 75 12.68 5.74 12.69
N HIS A 76 13.90 5.25 12.47
CA HIS A 76 15.05 5.50 13.35
C HIS A 76 15.47 6.96 13.45
N ARG A 77 15.06 7.81 12.49
CA ARG A 77 15.38 9.24 12.43
C ARG A 77 14.38 10.09 13.21
N SER A 78 13.15 9.59 13.39
CA SER A 78 12.09 10.31 14.08
C SER A 78 12.10 10.04 15.58
N ALA A 79 11.74 11.06 16.35
CA ALA A 79 11.48 10.83 17.77
C ALA A 79 10.16 10.03 17.93
N PRO A 80 10.03 9.18 18.98
CA PRO A 80 8.83 8.35 19.14
C PRO A 80 7.50 9.11 19.20
N ASP A 81 7.52 10.36 19.64
CA ASP A 81 6.36 11.26 19.69
C ASP A 81 6.02 11.91 18.34
N GLU A 82 6.90 11.77 17.33
CA GLU A 82 6.62 12.17 15.95
C GLU A 82 5.96 11.06 15.11
N LEU A 83 6.00 9.82 15.61
CA LEU A 83 5.40 8.64 14.97
C LEU A 83 3.93 8.46 15.35
N VAL A 84 3.15 7.89 14.44
CA VAL A 84 1.79 7.44 14.69
C VAL A 84 1.76 5.92 14.78
N THR A 85 1.70 5.42 16.01
CA THR A 85 1.85 4.00 16.32
C THR A 85 0.89 3.08 15.55
N THR A 86 1.43 1.97 15.02
CA THR A 86 0.64 0.81 14.56
C THR A 86 0.22 -0.05 15.76
N ASP A 87 -0.74 -0.94 15.58
CA ASP A 87 -1.03 -1.98 16.57
C ASP A 87 -0.31 -3.29 16.21
N TYR A 88 -0.39 -4.26 17.13
CA TYR A 88 0.19 -5.58 16.97
C TYR A 88 -0.81 -6.68 17.30
N VAL A 89 -0.83 -7.73 16.48
CA VAL A 89 -1.61 -8.95 16.74
C VAL A 89 -0.72 -10.18 16.74
N ALA A 90 -1.08 -11.20 17.52
CA ALA A 90 -0.33 -12.44 17.56
C ALA A 90 -0.32 -13.15 16.19
N ALA A 91 0.87 -13.49 15.70
CA ALA A 91 1.05 -14.34 14.54
C ALA A 91 0.71 -15.79 14.90
N LYS A 92 -0.49 -16.27 14.52
CA LYS A 92 -0.95 -17.63 14.87
C LYS A 92 -0.35 -18.73 13.99
N ILE A 93 -0.21 -18.46 12.70
CA ILE A 93 0.22 -19.43 11.68
C ILE A 93 1.70 -19.21 11.32
N ASN A 94 2.07 -17.95 11.02
CA ASN A 94 3.38 -17.59 10.48
C ASN A 94 4.56 -17.98 11.40
N VAL A 95 4.37 -17.97 12.72
CA VAL A 95 5.41 -18.37 13.70
C VAL A 95 5.92 -19.79 13.50
N ARG A 96 5.08 -20.68 12.95
CA ARG A 96 5.46 -22.07 12.65
C ARG A 96 6.47 -22.17 11.51
N PHE A 97 6.65 -21.08 10.76
CA PHE A 97 7.58 -20.95 9.64
C PHE A 97 8.75 -20.01 9.98
N GLY A 98 8.98 -19.72 11.27
CA GLY A 98 10.12 -18.92 11.73
C GLY A 98 9.91 -17.40 11.67
N SER A 99 8.67 -16.93 11.53
CA SER A 99 8.36 -15.49 11.62
C SER A 99 8.42 -14.96 13.06
N GLU A 100 8.38 -13.63 13.16
CA GLU A 100 8.11 -12.92 14.41
C GLU A 100 6.78 -13.35 15.05
N PRO A 101 6.64 -13.28 16.39
CA PRO A 101 5.42 -13.66 17.10
C PRO A 101 4.26 -12.67 16.94
N GLU A 102 4.52 -11.49 16.41
CA GLU A 102 3.56 -10.41 16.26
C GLU A 102 3.56 -9.84 14.83
N ILE A 103 2.37 -9.44 14.38
CA ILE A 103 2.11 -8.80 13.09
C ILE A 103 1.72 -7.36 13.38
N ALA A 104 2.56 -6.42 12.93
CA ALA A 104 2.21 -5.01 12.88
C ALA A 104 1.02 -4.82 11.92
N THR A 105 -0.04 -4.13 12.37
CA THR A 105 -1.23 -3.88 11.56
C THR A 105 -2.02 -2.68 12.07
N ASP A 106 -2.58 -1.90 11.15
CA ASP A 106 -3.60 -0.89 11.44
C ASP A 106 -5.02 -1.48 11.39
N ASN A 107 -5.22 -2.71 10.90
CA ASN A 107 -6.57 -3.30 10.72
C ASN A 107 -7.38 -3.35 12.03
N THR A 108 -6.71 -3.54 13.16
CA THR A 108 -7.36 -3.59 14.47
C THR A 108 -7.94 -2.23 14.92
N TYR A 109 -7.52 -1.14 14.30
CA TYR A 109 -8.10 0.18 14.53
C TYR A 109 -9.48 0.33 13.87
N ALA A 110 -9.72 -0.42 12.80
CA ALA A 110 -10.98 -0.46 12.08
C ALA A 110 -11.93 -1.57 12.56
N ASP A 111 -11.47 -2.46 13.43
CA ASP A 111 -12.28 -3.50 14.08
C ASP A 111 -12.95 -2.92 15.35
N LEU A 112 -14.21 -2.51 15.20
CA LEU A 112 -14.97 -1.85 16.25
C LEU A 112 -15.52 -2.87 17.25
N ASN A 113 -15.86 -4.07 16.76
CA ASN A 113 -16.55 -5.10 17.53
C ASN A 113 -15.60 -6.17 18.14
N ASN A 114 -14.32 -6.19 17.74
CA ASN A 114 -13.25 -7.13 18.13
C ASN A 114 -13.43 -8.57 17.63
N ASP A 115 -14.10 -8.79 16.49
CA ASP A 115 -14.24 -10.09 15.85
C ASP A 115 -13.06 -10.46 14.92
N GLY A 116 -12.12 -9.52 14.71
CA GLY A 116 -10.96 -9.67 13.85
C GLY A 116 -11.19 -9.24 12.40
N ILE A 117 -12.36 -8.68 12.07
CA ILE A 117 -12.73 -8.17 10.75
C ILE A 117 -12.91 -6.65 10.84
N PRO A 118 -12.22 -5.85 10.01
CA PRO A 118 -12.46 -4.41 9.96
C PRO A 118 -13.92 -4.06 9.60
N ASP A 119 -14.58 -3.27 10.45
CA ASP A 119 -15.90 -2.67 10.19
C ASP A 119 -15.80 -1.38 9.36
N LEU A 120 -14.62 -0.74 9.38
CA LEU A 120 -14.31 0.50 8.66
C LEU A 120 -13.24 0.26 7.60
N THR A 121 -13.20 1.08 6.54
CA THR A 121 -12.02 1.10 5.67
C THR A 121 -10.91 1.90 6.35
N ILE A 122 -9.68 1.40 6.32
CA ILE A 122 -8.53 2.09 6.88
C ILE A 122 -7.35 2.13 5.91
N GLY A 123 -6.60 3.23 5.94
CA GLY A 123 -5.36 3.39 5.22
C GLY A 123 -4.41 4.35 5.93
N ARG A 124 -3.13 4.30 5.56
CA ARG A 124 -2.06 5.14 6.11
C ARG A 124 -1.35 5.92 5.01
N LEU A 125 -1.08 7.20 5.27
CA LEU A 125 -0.11 8.02 4.54
C LEU A 125 1.18 8.06 5.38
N PRO A 126 2.19 7.22 5.09
CA PRO A 126 3.44 7.17 5.86
C PRO A 126 4.30 8.37 5.51
N ALA A 127 4.21 9.43 6.31
CA ALA A 127 4.86 10.72 6.06
C ALA A 127 5.66 11.16 7.29
N ASP A 128 6.86 11.66 7.07
CA ASP A 128 7.73 12.22 8.13
C ASP A 128 7.70 13.75 8.11
N SER A 129 7.37 14.33 6.97
CA SER A 129 7.45 15.77 6.70
C SER A 129 6.16 16.37 6.15
N VAL A 130 6.01 17.68 6.33
CA VAL A 130 4.88 18.46 5.80
C VAL A 130 4.90 18.42 4.27
N GLU A 131 6.09 18.45 3.68
CA GLU A 131 6.32 18.38 2.24
C GLU A 131 5.83 17.05 1.64
N GLU A 132 6.06 15.93 2.33
CA GLU A 132 5.54 14.62 1.90
C GLU A 132 4.02 14.60 1.92
N VAL A 133 3.37 15.08 2.98
CA VAL A 133 1.91 15.18 3.05
C VAL A 133 1.36 16.01 1.88
N ARG A 134 2.01 17.15 1.56
CA ARG A 134 1.62 17.97 0.40
C ARG A 134 1.78 17.20 -0.92
N ARG A 135 2.88 16.45 -1.10
CA ARG A 135 3.11 15.64 -2.31
C ARG A 135 2.07 14.53 -2.45
N PHE A 136 1.79 13.79 -1.39
CA PHE A 136 0.81 12.69 -1.40
C PHE A 136 -0.59 13.20 -1.70
N THR A 137 -1.04 14.24 -0.99
CA THR A 137 -2.37 14.83 -1.19
C THR A 137 -2.53 15.41 -2.59
N LYS A 138 -1.51 16.08 -3.12
CA LYS A 138 -1.51 16.55 -4.51
C LYS A 138 -1.65 15.39 -5.49
N ARG A 139 -0.84 14.33 -5.34
CA ARG A 139 -0.89 13.16 -6.23
C ARG A 139 -2.25 12.47 -6.21
N ILE A 140 -2.89 12.38 -5.04
CA ILE A 140 -4.26 11.87 -4.90
C ILE A 140 -5.26 12.70 -5.70
N ILE A 141 -5.23 14.02 -5.53
CA ILE A 141 -6.14 14.93 -6.23
C ILE A 141 -5.91 14.87 -7.75
N ASP A 142 -4.65 14.88 -8.20
CA ASP A 142 -4.29 14.78 -9.62
C ASP A 142 -4.78 13.44 -10.22
N TYR A 143 -4.60 12.34 -9.50
CA TYR A 143 -5.02 11.01 -9.95
C TYR A 143 -6.54 10.90 -10.11
N GLU A 144 -7.29 11.39 -9.12
CA GLU A 144 -8.76 11.31 -9.12
C GLU A 144 -9.42 12.34 -10.04
N SER A 145 -8.77 13.47 -10.31
CA SER A 145 -9.24 14.48 -11.26
C SER A 145 -8.74 14.24 -12.70
N SER A 146 -7.90 13.22 -12.92
CA SER A 146 -7.37 12.90 -14.24
C SER A 146 -8.48 12.58 -15.24
N PRO A 147 -8.38 13.09 -16.49
CA PRO A 147 -9.38 12.84 -17.54
C PRO A 147 -9.71 11.35 -17.75
N SER A 148 -10.90 11.08 -18.28
CA SER A 148 -11.39 9.73 -18.57
C SER A 148 -10.57 8.99 -19.64
N ASP A 149 -9.89 9.72 -20.51
CA ASP A 149 -9.38 9.20 -21.79
C ASP A 149 -7.94 8.65 -21.71
N CYS A 150 -7.44 8.41 -20.50
CA CYS A 150 -6.10 7.86 -20.31
C CYS A 150 -6.12 6.32 -20.31
N ASN A 151 -5.43 5.71 -21.29
CA ASN A 151 -5.38 4.25 -21.48
C ASN A 151 -4.85 3.46 -20.27
N TRP A 152 -4.12 4.09 -19.35
CA TRP A 152 -3.57 3.44 -18.15
C TRP A 152 -4.64 2.77 -17.28
N LYS A 153 -5.89 3.29 -17.27
CA LYS A 153 -7.02 2.72 -16.49
C LYS A 153 -7.37 1.29 -16.92
N ARG A 154 -6.96 0.88 -18.12
CA ARG A 154 -7.17 -0.45 -18.67
C ARG A 154 -5.90 -1.30 -18.71
N ARG A 155 -4.79 -0.84 -18.12
CA ARG A 155 -3.54 -1.60 -18.12
C ARG A 155 -3.29 -2.27 -16.78
N VAL A 156 -2.86 -3.53 -16.82
CA VAL A 156 -2.40 -4.31 -15.67
C VAL A 156 -0.99 -4.82 -15.99
N ASN A 157 0.00 -4.42 -15.21
CA ASN A 157 1.37 -4.84 -15.40
C ASN A 157 1.76 -5.81 -14.28
N ILE A 158 2.07 -7.06 -14.65
CA ILE A 158 2.38 -8.13 -13.70
C ILE A 158 3.88 -8.44 -13.76
N VAL A 159 4.50 -8.47 -12.59
CA VAL A 159 5.89 -8.87 -12.38
C VAL A 159 5.89 -10.10 -11.49
N ALA A 160 6.55 -11.17 -11.92
CA ALA A 160 6.61 -12.40 -11.16
C ALA A 160 8.07 -12.79 -10.88
N GLY A 161 8.38 -13.15 -9.63
CA GLY A 161 9.59 -13.88 -9.25
C GLY A 161 9.36 -15.40 -9.36
N VAL A 162 10.43 -16.19 -9.20
CA VAL A 162 10.32 -17.65 -9.17
C VAL A 162 9.87 -18.10 -7.77
N GLY A 163 8.88 -19.00 -7.71
CA GLY A 163 8.33 -19.49 -6.44
C GLY A 163 9.34 -20.25 -5.58
N GLY A 164 10.06 -21.21 -6.16
CA GLY A 164 11.10 -21.96 -5.44
C GLY A 164 10.56 -22.87 -4.33
N PHE A 165 9.27 -23.20 -4.36
CA PHE A 165 8.62 -24.10 -3.39
C PHE A 165 8.70 -25.58 -3.80
N GLY A 166 9.35 -25.85 -4.94
CA GLY A 166 9.43 -27.17 -5.56
C GLY A 166 8.48 -27.29 -6.74
N GLN A 167 8.86 -28.10 -7.73
CA GLN A 167 8.25 -28.09 -9.08
C GLN A 167 6.73 -28.25 -9.10
N VAL A 168 6.16 -29.08 -8.22
CA VAL A 168 4.72 -29.32 -8.17
C VAL A 168 3.97 -28.09 -7.67
N ILE A 169 4.47 -27.47 -6.61
CA ILE A 169 3.85 -26.29 -5.98
C ILE A 169 4.00 -25.10 -6.92
N ASP A 170 5.21 -24.89 -7.46
CA ASP A 170 5.47 -23.81 -8.41
C ASP A 170 4.59 -23.94 -9.67
N GLY A 171 4.44 -25.16 -10.21
CA GLY A 171 3.55 -25.40 -11.35
C GLY A 171 2.08 -25.06 -11.07
N LEU A 172 1.59 -25.29 -9.86
CA LEU A 172 0.23 -24.92 -9.46
C LEU A 172 0.07 -23.40 -9.33
N ILE A 173 1.06 -22.68 -8.77
CA ILE A 173 1.05 -21.21 -8.70
C ILE A 173 1.03 -20.63 -10.11
N GLU A 174 1.89 -21.13 -10.98
CA GLU A 174 2.00 -20.66 -12.36
C GLU A 174 0.69 -20.91 -13.12
N GLN A 175 0.09 -22.09 -12.97
CA GLN A 175 -1.19 -22.40 -13.59
C GLN A 175 -2.32 -21.51 -13.07
N THR A 176 -2.41 -21.32 -11.76
CA THR A 176 -3.44 -20.47 -11.13
C THR A 176 -3.29 -19.02 -11.57
N THR A 177 -2.04 -18.51 -11.58
CA THR A 177 -1.72 -17.17 -12.07
C THR A 177 -2.12 -17.00 -13.52
N LYS A 178 -1.83 -18.00 -14.37
CA LYS A 178 -2.23 -18.00 -15.77
C LYS A 178 -3.76 -17.94 -15.92
N GLN A 179 -4.51 -18.75 -15.17
CA GLN A 179 -5.97 -18.74 -15.20
C GLN A 179 -6.56 -17.40 -14.77
N ILE A 180 -6.02 -16.77 -13.72
CA ILE A 180 -6.44 -15.43 -13.30
C ILE A 180 -6.25 -14.45 -14.46
N ILE A 181 -5.07 -14.48 -15.10
CA ILE A 181 -4.74 -13.57 -16.20
C ILE A 181 -5.60 -13.80 -17.43
N THR A 182 -5.83 -15.06 -17.83
CA THR A 182 -6.54 -15.37 -19.08
C THR A 182 -8.05 -15.38 -18.93
N ASP A 183 -8.58 -15.77 -17.77
CA ASP A 183 -9.99 -16.12 -17.62
C ASP A 183 -10.74 -15.14 -16.69
N LEU A 184 -10.05 -14.48 -15.76
CA LEU A 184 -10.66 -13.57 -14.79
C LEU A 184 -10.44 -12.09 -15.10
N ILE A 185 -9.32 -11.72 -15.71
CA ILE A 185 -9.10 -10.34 -16.17
C ILE A 185 -10.00 -10.09 -17.39
N PRO A 186 -10.93 -9.12 -17.36
CA PRO A 186 -11.81 -8.85 -18.49
C PRO A 186 -11.01 -8.46 -19.73
N GLY A 187 -11.40 -8.93 -20.92
CA GLY A 187 -10.69 -8.65 -22.18
C GLY A 187 -10.61 -7.17 -22.58
N GLY A 188 -11.28 -6.27 -21.84
CA GLY A 188 -11.11 -4.82 -21.96
C GLY A 188 -9.81 -4.29 -21.34
N TYR A 189 -9.03 -5.12 -20.66
CA TYR A 189 -7.75 -4.78 -20.07
C TYR A 189 -6.57 -5.28 -20.91
N GLU A 190 -5.54 -4.44 -21.05
CA GLU A 190 -4.22 -4.79 -21.56
C GLU A 190 -3.38 -5.35 -20.40
N THR A 191 -2.99 -6.62 -20.47
CA THR A 191 -2.13 -7.24 -19.43
C THR A 191 -0.74 -7.51 -19.97
N THR A 192 0.29 -7.15 -19.20
CA THR A 192 1.70 -7.51 -19.49
C THR A 192 2.27 -8.40 -18.39
N MET A 193 3.24 -9.24 -18.76
CA MET A 193 3.96 -10.12 -17.84
C MET A 193 5.46 -9.92 -17.99
N THR A 194 6.14 -9.69 -16.86
CA THR A 194 7.59 -9.65 -16.72
C THR A 194 7.99 -10.74 -15.73
N TYR A 195 8.46 -11.88 -16.22
CA TYR A 195 8.69 -13.07 -15.38
C TYR A 195 10.19 -13.33 -15.14
N GLY A 196 10.60 -13.42 -13.88
CA GLY A 196 11.98 -13.63 -13.42
C GLY A 196 12.54 -15.04 -13.61
N SER A 197 11.88 -15.89 -14.40
CA SER A 197 12.46 -17.16 -14.85
C SER A 197 13.24 -16.94 -16.14
N TRP A 198 14.57 -16.98 -16.09
CA TRP A 198 15.44 -16.61 -17.22
C TRP A 198 15.24 -17.42 -18.51
N ASN A 199 14.62 -18.61 -18.43
CA ASN A 199 14.27 -19.44 -19.58
C ASN A 199 12.86 -19.16 -20.14
N SER A 200 12.09 -18.28 -19.50
CA SER A 200 10.74 -17.93 -19.90
C SER A 200 10.74 -16.99 -21.11
N PRO A 201 9.80 -17.15 -22.06
CA PRO A 201 9.59 -16.16 -23.11
C PRO A 201 9.11 -14.79 -22.59
N TYR A 202 8.65 -14.73 -21.33
CA TYR A 202 8.24 -13.49 -20.65
C TYR A 202 9.37 -12.88 -19.79
N CYS A 203 10.57 -13.44 -19.82
CA CYS A 203 11.72 -12.85 -19.15
C CYS A 203 12.40 -11.85 -20.10
N PRO A 204 12.49 -10.56 -19.75
CA PRO A 204 13.39 -9.64 -20.45
C PRO A 204 14.85 -10.02 -20.18
N ASP A 205 15.80 -9.26 -20.74
CA ASP A 205 17.23 -9.44 -20.42
C ASP A 205 17.43 -9.43 -18.88
N PRO A 206 17.86 -10.53 -18.25
CA PRO A 206 18.01 -10.62 -16.80
C PRO A 206 18.90 -9.53 -16.22
N ARG A 207 19.90 -9.07 -16.98
CA ARG A 207 20.83 -8.01 -16.56
C ARG A 207 20.16 -6.65 -16.41
N ARG A 208 19.03 -6.46 -17.10
CA ARG A 208 18.21 -5.24 -17.15
C ARG A 208 16.81 -5.48 -16.60
N PHE A 209 16.65 -6.52 -15.76
CA PHE A 209 15.35 -6.92 -15.27
C PHE A 209 14.71 -5.80 -14.43
N SER A 210 15.46 -5.22 -13.49
CA SER A 210 14.98 -4.09 -12.68
C SER A 210 14.60 -2.88 -13.54
N GLU A 211 15.39 -2.55 -14.56
CA GLU A 211 15.04 -1.48 -15.51
C GLU A 211 13.72 -1.78 -16.24
N SER A 212 13.52 -3.04 -16.65
CA SER A 212 12.29 -3.47 -17.33
C SER A 212 11.07 -3.38 -16.40
N VAL A 213 11.23 -3.74 -15.12
CA VAL A 213 10.21 -3.61 -14.08
C VAL A 213 9.84 -2.13 -13.86
N ILE A 214 10.84 -1.26 -13.73
CA ILE A 214 10.65 0.18 -13.55
C ILE A 214 10.02 0.80 -14.81
N GLN A 215 10.41 0.35 -16.00
CA GLN A 215 9.81 0.81 -17.26
C GLN A 215 8.32 0.45 -17.32
N ARG A 216 7.95 -0.80 -16.98
CA ARG A 216 6.53 -1.21 -16.91
C ARG A 216 5.76 -0.39 -15.87
N PHE A 217 6.38 -0.04 -14.74
CA PHE A 217 5.75 0.85 -13.77
C PHE A 217 5.52 2.26 -14.38
N ASN A 218 6.55 2.82 -15.02
CA ASN A 218 6.56 4.19 -15.56
C ASN A 218 5.65 4.39 -16.78
N GLU A 219 5.25 3.31 -17.46
CA GLU A 219 4.26 3.33 -18.54
C GLU A 219 2.87 3.79 -18.10
N GLY A 220 2.60 3.74 -16.79
CA GLY A 220 1.28 4.00 -16.21
C GLY A 220 0.35 2.81 -16.37
N CYS A 221 -0.25 2.37 -15.27
CA CYS A 221 -1.21 1.28 -15.26
C CYS A 221 -2.21 1.43 -14.10
N MET A 222 -3.34 0.74 -14.17
CA MET A 222 -4.30 0.71 -13.07
C MET A 222 -3.70 -0.08 -11.91
N PHE A 223 -3.15 -1.26 -12.22
CA PHE A 223 -2.51 -2.14 -11.26
C PHE A 223 -1.11 -2.52 -11.71
N TRP A 224 -0.15 -2.35 -10.80
CA TRP A 224 1.16 -2.95 -10.88
C TRP A 224 1.21 -4.06 -9.84
N VAL A 225 1.31 -5.32 -10.26
CA VAL A 225 1.20 -6.48 -9.38
C VAL A 225 2.54 -7.20 -9.34
N TYR A 226 3.11 -7.35 -8.15
CA TYR A 226 4.25 -8.22 -7.93
C TYR A 226 3.82 -9.51 -7.23
N ILE A 227 4.33 -10.63 -7.71
CA ILE A 227 4.10 -11.96 -7.15
C ILE A 227 5.44 -12.66 -6.95
N GLY A 228 5.80 -13.00 -5.71
CA GLY A 228 7.05 -13.71 -5.43
C GLY A 228 7.60 -13.42 -4.04
N HIS A 229 8.89 -13.69 -3.85
CA HIS A 229 9.55 -13.40 -2.58
C HIS A 229 9.79 -11.91 -2.39
N GLY A 230 9.74 -11.49 -1.14
CA GLY A 230 9.98 -10.12 -0.74
C GLY A 230 10.56 -10.07 0.66
N SER A 231 11.25 -8.98 0.93
CA SER A 231 11.75 -8.61 2.24
C SER A 231 11.40 -7.14 2.48
N ARG A 232 11.80 -6.60 3.64
CA ARG A 232 11.49 -5.23 4.03
C ARG A 232 11.91 -4.18 3.00
N HIS A 233 13.07 -4.36 2.35
CA HIS A 233 13.68 -3.31 1.51
C HIS A 233 13.94 -3.74 0.05
N GLN A 234 13.52 -4.95 -0.33
CA GLN A 234 13.75 -5.49 -1.67
C GLN A 234 12.82 -6.66 -2.00
N LEU A 235 12.60 -6.84 -3.29
CA LEU A 235 12.02 -8.04 -3.89
C LEU A 235 13.09 -9.10 -4.12
N ASP A 236 12.70 -10.18 -4.79
CA ASP A 236 13.59 -11.29 -5.11
C ASP A 236 14.60 -10.93 -6.22
N ARG A 237 15.41 -11.92 -6.60
CA ARG A 237 16.36 -11.83 -7.70
C ARG A 237 15.96 -12.76 -8.83
N VAL A 238 16.33 -12.38 -10.04
CA VAL A 238 16.38 -13.29 -11.18
C VAL A 238 17.68 -14.07 -11.10
N TYR A 239 17.58 -15.39 -11.01
CA TYR A 239 18.73 -16.29 -10.89
C TYR A 239 19.08 -16.93 -12.23
N MET A 240 20.34 -16.80 -12.64
CA MET A 240 20.97 -17.51 -13.75
C MET A 240 22.02 -18.49 -13.20
N PRO A 241 22.55 -19.44 -14.00
CA PRO A 241 23.50 -20.44 -13.50
C PRO A 241 24.73 -19.87 -12.77
N ASP A 242 25.21 -18.70 -13.17
CA ASP A 242 26.44 -18.07 -12.67
C ASP A 242 26.23 -16.69 -12.03
N GLN A 243 25.04 -16.11 -12.15
CA GLN A 243 24.77 -14.70 -11.82
C GLN A 243 23.34 -14.52 -11.29
N SER A 244 23.09 -13.40 -10.61
CA SER A 244 21.73 -13.00 -10.25
C SER A 244 21.57 -11.48 -10.28
N HIS A 245 20.38 -11.02 -10.67
CA HIS A 245 20.06 -9.60 -10.75
C HIS A 245 18.83 -9.27 -9.94
N MET A 246 18.83 -8.11 -9.28
CA MET A 246 17.71 -7.66 -8.46
C MET A 246 16.46 -7.43 -9.32
N ILE A 247 15.29 -7.81 -8.82
CA ILE A 247 14.01 -7.41 -9.42
C ILE A 247 13.73 -5.94 -9.08
N LEU A 248 13.72 -5.60 -7.79
CA LEU A 248 13.55 -4.24 -7.31
C LEU A 248 14.02 -4.15 -5.85
N ASP A 249 14.61 -3.03 -5.47
CA ASP A 249 15.01 -2.69 -4.11
C ASP A 249 14.79 -1.19 -3.84
N ASN A 250 15.01 -0.74 -2.61
CA ASN A 250 14.85 0.66 -2.25
C ASN A 250 15.73 1.61 -3.10
N GLU A 251 16.92 1.18 -3.50
CA GLU A 251 17.84 1.99 -4.32
C GLU A 251 17.27 2.15 -5.73
N THR A 252 16.94 1.05 -6.40
CA THR A 252 16.40 1.06 -7.76
C THR A 252 15.00 1.67 -7.84
N ALA A 253 14.18 1.54 -6.80
CA ALA A 253 12.87 2.18 -6.69
C ALA A 253 12.92 3.72 -6.78
N SER A 254 14.06 4.35 -6.45
CA SER A 254 14.26 5.79 -6.63
C SER A 254 14.18 6.25 -8.10
N ASN A 255 14.27 5.33 -9.07
CA ASN A 255 14.12 5.62 -10.49
C ASN A 255 12.67 5.54 -10.98
N MET A 256 11.70 5.26 -10.10
CA MET A 256 10.28 5.27 -10.44
C MET A 256 9.80 6.70 -10.69
N ASN A 257 9.19 6.90 -11.85
CA ASN A 257 8.79 8.20 -12.36
C ASN A 257 7.53 8.12 -13.25
N CYS A 258 6.45 7.53 -12.73
CA CYS A 258 5.20 7.36 -13.47
C CYS A 258 4.43 8.68 -13.57
N ARG A 259 4.59 9.41 -14.67
CA ARG A 259 4.00 10.76 -14.85
C ARG A 259 2.50 10.78 -15.11
N CYS A 260 1.91 9.65 -15.50
CA CYS A 260 0.48 9.53 -15.74
C CYS A 260 0.04 8.10 -15.42
N GLY A 261 -1.02 7.94 -14.63
CA GLY A 261 -1.51 6.61 -14.24
C GLY A 261 -0.66 5.94 -13.18
N ASN A 262 -0.31 6.69 -12.12
CA ASN A 262 0.37 6.17 -10.93
C ASN A 262 -0.39 4.94 -10.42
N PRO A 263 0.21 3.74 -10.44
CA PRO A 263 -0.56 2.52 -10.25
C PRO A 263 -0.94 2.32 -8.78
N ILE A 264 -1.98 1.52 -8.58
CA ILE A 264 -2.15 0.80 -7.32
C ILE A 264 -1.14 -0.36 -7.37
N ALA A 265 -0.13 -0.30 -6.51
CA ALA A 265 0.85 -1.37 -6.35
C ALA A 265 0.29 -2.47 -5.46
N ILE A 266 0.33 -3.72 -5.93
CA ILE A 266 -0.10 -4.89 -5.17
C ILE A 266 1.10 -5.81 -5.00
N PHE A 267 1.47 -6.08 -3.75
CA PHE A 267 2.53 -6.99 -3.39
C PHE A 267 1.94 -8.28 -2.83
N LEU A 268 2.02 -9.34 -3.62
CA LEU A 268 1.82 -10.71 -3.16
C LEU A 268 3.18 -11.27 -2.71
N SER A 269 3.75 -10.62 -1.67
CA SER A 269 5.09 -10.90 -1.15
C SER A 269 5.26 -10.45 0.30
N CYS A 270 6.13 -11.13 1.03
CA CYS A 270 6.40 -10.87 2.44
C CYS A 270 7.05 -9.50 2.68
N TYR A 271 6.76 -8.89 3.84
CA TYR A 271 7.45 -7.73 4.46
C TYR A 271 7.57 -6.42 3.67
N THR A 272 7.13 -6.36 2.40
CA THR A 272 7.24 -5.13 1.57
C THR A 272 6.52 -3.92 2.15
N GLY A 273 5.57 -4.12 3.07
CA GLY A 273 4.83 -3.10 3.81
C GLY A 273 5.13 -3.06 5.30
N ALA A 274 6.32 -3.48 5.74
CA ALA A 274 6.71 -3.45 7.15
C ALA A 274 6.99 -2.02 7.64
N THR A 275 5.95 -1.18 7.75
CA THR A 275 6.02 0.25 8.14
C THR A 275 6.46 0.46 9.59
N ASP A 276 6.59 -0.61 10.37
CA ASP A 276 7.12 -0.57 11.74
C ASP A 276 8.64 -0.82 11.78
N ASP A 277 9.27 -1.07 10.64
CA ASP A 277 10.72 -1.22 10.54
C ASP A 277 11.43 0.12 10.79
N PRO A 278 12.64 0.14 11.40
CA PRO A 278 13.36 1.40 11.60
C PRO A 278 13.80 2.10 10.30
N LYS A 279 13.81 1.41 9.16
CA LYS A 279 14.08 1.98 7.84
C LYS A 279 12.84 1.81 6.96
N ASP A 280 12.57 2.82 6.13
CA ASP A 280 11.49 2.78 5.16
C ASP A 280 11.46 1.43 4.40
N CYS A 281 10.31 0.77 4.48
CA CYS A 281 10.09 -0.44 3.70
C CYS A 281 10.00 -0.11 2.20
N LEU A 282 9.97 -1.15 1.36
CA LEU A 282 9.91 -0.97 -0.09
C LEU A 282 8.66 -0.20 -0.52
N ALA A 283 7.50 -0.50 0.07
CA ALA A 283 6.26 0.20 -0.24
C ALA A 283 6.34 1.69 0.13
N GLU A 284 6.91 2.04 1.27
CA GLU A 284 7.14 3.44 1.69
C GLU A 284 8.11 4.15 0.75
N THR A 285 9.23 3.50 0.43
CA THR A 285 10.25 4.04 -0.48
C THR A 285 9.64 4.32 -1.86
N MET A 286 8.83 3.40 -2.39
CA MET A 286 8.11 3.60 -3.65
C MET A 286 7.09 4.73 -3.52
N TYR A 287 6.26 4.73 -2.48
CA TYR A 287 5.22 5.73 -2.28
C TYR A 287 5.78 7.16 -2.12
N ARG A 288 6.93 7.30 -1.47
CA ARG A 288 7.64 8.59 -1.26
C ARG A 288 8.22 9.20 -2.52
N GLN A 289 8.42 8.41 -3.59
CA GLN A 289 8.84 8.96 -4.89
C GLN A 289 7.82 9.97 -5.39
N GLU A 290 8.28 11.05 -6.03
CA GLU A 290 7.41 12.13 -6.55
C GLU A 290 6.28 11.56 -7.40
N ASN A 291 6.64 10.65 -8.31
CA ASN A 291 5.73 9.98 -9.24
C ASN A 291 5.64 8.46 -8.96
N GLY A 292 5.66 8.10 -7.67
CA GLY A 292 5.44 6.75 -7.15
C GLY A 292 3.99 6.26 -7.27
N PRO A 293 3.63 5.10 -6.69
CA PRO A 293 2.29 4.54 -6.79
C PRO A 293 1.26 5.41 -6.07
N ILE A 294 -0.01 5.31 -6.47
CA ILE A 294 -1.09 6.04 -5.80
C ILE A 294 -1.55 5.37 -4.49
N ALA A 295 -1.33 4.06 -4.39
CA ALA A 295 -1.55 3.24 -3.21
C ALA A 295 -0.69 1.99 -3.27
N ALA A 296 -0.41 1.37 -2.13
CA ALA A 296 0.25 0.08 -2.04
C ALA A 296 -0.55 -0.86 -1.12
N ILE A 297 -0.82 -2.08 -1.59
CA ILE A 297 -1.40 -3.16 -0.80
C ILE A 297 -0.30 -4.20 -0.61
N CYS A 298 0.12 -4.42 0.65
CA CYS A 298 1.33 -5.17 0.96
C CYS A 298 1.23 -5.86 2.33
N GLY A 299 2.06 -6.90 2.52
CA GLY A 299 2.19 -7.58 3.80
C GLY A 299 3.24 -6.93 4.69
N THR A 300 2.90 -6.69 5.96
CA THR A 300 3.85 -6.21 6.99
C THR A 300 4.76 -7.34 7.50
N ARG A 301 4.37 -8.60 7.28
CA ARG A 301 5.07 -9.83 7.69
C ARG A 301 5.00 -10.89 6.60
N ILE A 302 5.34 -12.14 6.94
CA ILE A 302 5.17 -13.30 6.06
C ILE A 302 3.75 -13.37 5.51
N THR A 303 3.65 -13.49 4.18
CA THR A 303 2.42 -13.77 3.44
C THR A 303 2.54 -15.17 2.85
N MET A 304 1.48 -15.97 2.96
CA MET A 304 1.49 -17.36 2.49
C MET A 304 0.62 -17.48 1.24
N PRO A 305 1.10 -18.14 0.18
CA PRO A 305 0.32 -18.32 -1.05
C PRO A 305 -0.86 -19.30 -0.92
N TYR A 306 -1.00 -20.01 0.21
CA TYR A 306 -1.96 -21.11 0.41
C TYR A 306 -2.63 -21.16 1.80
N ALA A 307 -2.60 -20.06 2.56
CA ALA A 307 -3.16 -20.03 3.91
C ALA A 307 -4.67 -19.76 3.93
#